data_AF-C4ICA7-F1
#
_entry.id   AF-C4ICA7-F1
#
_cell.length_a   1.000
_cell.length_b   1.000
_cell.length_c   1.000
_cell.angle_alpha   90.00
_cell.angle_beta   90.00
_cell.angle_gamma   90.00
#
_symmetry.space_group_name_H-M   'P 1'
#
loop_
_entity.id
_entity.type
_entity.pdbx_description
1 polymer ?
#
loop_
_entity_poly.entity_id
_entity_poly.type
_entity_poly.pdbx_seq_one_letter_code
_entity_poly.pdbx_strand_id
1 'polypeptide(L)' 'MYKLGAVNAINLDGGKSSTMYYNGNTINETEGRKIPTAILVE' A
#
# COMPACT_ATOMS: atom_id res chain seq x y z
N MET A 1 9.47 2.19 -9.22
CA MET A 1 10.30 1.20 -8.50
C MET A 1 11.77 1.25 -8.90
N TYR A 2 12.15 1.09 -10.17
CA TYR A 2 13.57 1.14 -10.60
C TYR A 2 14.32 2.42 -10.17
N LYS A 3 13.73 3.61 -10.40
CA LYS A 3 14.31 4.90 -9.95
C LYS A 3 14.45 5.03 -8.42
N LEU A 4 13.73 4.21 -7.64
CA LEU A 4 13.79 4.16 -6.18
C LEU A 4 14.76 3.07 -5.69
N GLY A 5 15.50 2.40 -6.58
CA GLY A 5 16.52 1.41 -6.22
C GLY A 5 16.01 -0.01 -5.95
N ALA A 6 14.75 -0.32 -6.26
CA ALA A 6 14.23 -1.69 -6.08
C ALA A 6 14.88 -2.66 -7.07
N VAL A 7 15.53 -3.72 -6.56
CA VAL A 7 16.17 -4.78 -7.36
C VAL A 7 15.12 -5.67 -8.03
N ASN A 8 14.10 -6.07 -7.26
CA ASN A 8 12.93 -6.78 -7.76
C ASN A 8 11.68 -6.13 -7.17
N ALA A 9 10.61 -6.08 -7.97
CA ALA A 9 9.32 -5.55 -7.52
C ALA A 9 8.19 -6.22 -8.29
N ILE A 10 7.04 -6.38 -7.62
CA ILE A 10 5.78 -6.80 -8.23
C ILE A 10 4.70 -5.78 -7.86
N ASN A 11 3.69 -5.64 -8.71
CA ASN A 11 2.53 -4.82 -8.38
C ASN A 11 1.58 -5.58 -7.45
N LEU A 12 0.84 -4.84 -6.61
CA LEU A 12 -0.22 -5.37 -5.76
C LEU A 12 -1.59 -4.82 -6.20
N ASP A 13 -2.61 -4.99 -5.35
CA ASP A 13 -3.94 -4.43 -5.61
C ASP A 13 -3.91 -2.88 -5.69
N GLY A 14 -4.71 -2.35 -6.61
CA GLY A 14 -4.68 -0.96 -7.05
C GLY A 14 -5.97 -0.19 -6.74
N GLY A 15 -6.09 1.00 -7.33
CA GLY A 15 -7.30 1.81 -7.26
C GLY A 15 -7.69 2.16 -5.82
N LYS A 16 -8.98 2.02 -5.48
CA LYS A 16 -9.49 2.31 -4.12
C LYS A 16 -8.95 1.37 -3.03
N SER A 17 -8.24 0.30 -3.41
CA SER A 17 -7.60 -0.61 -2.46
C SER A 17 -6.25 -0.10 -1.97
N SER A 18 -5.55 0.73 -2.75
CA SER A 18 -4.21 1.19 -2.40
C SER A 18 -4.28 2.14 -1.20
N THR A 19 -3.99 1.61 -0.02
CA THR A 19 -4.09 2.32 1.26
C THR A 19 -2.89 1.97 2.14
N MET A 20 -2.30 2.98 2.76
CA MET A 20 -1.16 2.86 3.66
C MET A 20 -1.54 3.46 5.02
N TYR A 21 -1.24 2.70 6.08
CA TYR A 21 -1.44 3.09 7.47
C TYR A 21 -0.09 3.17 8.18
N TYR A 22 0.12 4.21 8.99
CA TYR A 22 1.34 4.41 9.78
C TYR A 22 0.98 5.07 11.10
N ASN A 23 1.39 4.47 12.21
CA ASN A 23 1.09 4.93 13.56
C ASN A 23 -0.42 5.25 13.77
N GLY A 24 -1.29 4.37 13.26
CA GLY A 24 -2.74 4.50 13.38
C GLY A 24 -3.40 5.49 12.40
N ASN A 25 -2.63 6.21 11.58
CA ASN A 25 -3.15 7.19 10.64
C ASN A 25 -3.10 6.68 9.20
N THR A 26 -4.10 7.03 8.40
CA THR A 26 -4.05 6.85 6.94
C THR A 26 -3.17 7.96 6.34
N ILE A 27 -2.13 7.61 5.59
CA ILE A 27 -1.20 8.62 5.02
C ILE A 27 -1.58 9.05 3.61
N ASN A 28 -2.26 8.21 2.83
CA ASN A 28 -2.66 8.55 1.48
C ASN A 28 -4.16 8.83 1.40
N GLU A 29 -4.53 9.72 0.48
CA GLU A 29 -5.93 9.99 0.20
C GLU A 29 -6.56 8.76 -0.47
N THR A 30 -7.59 8.20 0.16
CA THR A 30 -8.31 7.02 -0.29
C THR A 30 -9.71 7.03 0.31
N GLU A 31 -10.68 6.47 -0.41
CA GLU A 31 -12.03 6.24 0.12
C GLU A 31 -12.12 4.99 1.01
N GLY A 32 -11.03 4.22 1.13
CA GLY A 32 -10.93 3.06 2.02
C GLY A 32 -11.81 1.88 1.58
N ARG A 33 -11.30 1.01 0.70
CA ARG A 33 -11.98 -0.25 0.34
C ARG A 33 -11.65 -1.36 1.35
N LYS A 34 -12.65 -2.12 1.82
CA LYS A 34 -12.42 -3.36 2.57
C LYS A 34 -11.72 -4.39 1.65
N ILE A 35 -10.57 -4.91 2.08
CA ILE A 35 -9.75 -5.87 1.34
C ILE A 35 -9.51 -7.14 2.18
N PRO A 36 -9.32 -8.31 1.53
CA PRO A 36 -9.21 -9.58 2.25
C PRO A 36 -7.84 -9.82 2.89
N THR A 37 -6.78 -9.17 2.41
CA THR A 37 -5.41 -9.33 2.91
C THR A 37 -4.67 -8.00 2.87
N ALA A 38 -3.67 -7.83 3.74
CA ALA A 38 -2.80 -6.66 3.80
C ALA A 38 -1.36 -7.10 4.08
N ILE A 39 -0.39 -6.28 3.67
CA ILE A 39 1.00 -6.45 4.11
C ILE A 39 1.17 -5.65 5.40
N LEU A 40 1.55 -6.32 6.47
CA LEU A 40 1.90 -5.72 7.77
C LEU A 40 3.41 -5.78 7.94
N VAL A 41 4.00 -4.66 8.39
CA VAL A 41 5.42 -4.54 8.72
C VAL A 41 5.49 -3.95 10.13
N GLU A 42 6.24 -4.62 11.02
CA GLU A 42 6.49 -4.21 12.41
C GLU A 42 7.82 -3.45 12.56
#